data_AF-A0A2D6DIL0-F1
#
_entry.id   AF-A0A2D6DIL0-F1
#
_cell.length_a   1.000
_cell.length_b   1.000
_cell.length_c   1.000
_cell.angle_alpha   90.00
_cell.angle_beta   90.00
_cell.angle_gamma   90.00
#
_symmetry.space_group_name_H-M   'P 1'
#
loop_
_entity.id
_entity.type
_entity.pdbx_description
1 polymer ?
#
loop_
_entity_poly.entity_id
_entity_poly.type
_entity_poly.pdbx_seq_one_letter_code
_entity_poly.pdbx_strand_id
1 'polypeptide(L)'
;MNHISKEFFTLGWIGALMILAEYLCDFVLEPASKSLINEYSLINLILCFPKGILIIITWLFRAKGVMYLLITGLISQYVFHADEIDIWFFSSIIIFSTMPFIILEMFKACGIDMYQMPGIALRKQWRSIILLTFVCAVFNAIFHAQIMANKGVMQDTMILILQEVFANITGVVTCLILISIGARIVLLFQPRNN
;
A
#
# COMPACT_ATOMS: atom_id res chain seq x y z
N MET A 1 -9.82 5.45 -28.38
CA MET A 1 -9.48 4.04 -28.05
C MET A 1 -8.17 3.87 -27.28
N ASN A 2 -7.07 4.57 -27.63
CA ASN A 2 -5.76 4.39 -26.98
C ASN A 2 -5.65 4.81 -25.49
N HIS A 3 -6.56 5.64 -24.98
CA HIS A 3 -6.51 6.06 -23.57
C HIS A 3 -7.12 5.01 -22.64
N ILE A 4 -8.26 4.41 -23.03
CA ILE A 4 -8.95 3.40 -22.22
C ILE A 4 -8.11 2.13 -22.10
N SER A 5 -7.49 1.68 -23.20
CA SER A 5 -6.62 0.50 -23.19
C SER A 5 -5.39 0.68 -22.27
N LYS A 6 -4.81 1.89 -22.20
CA LYS A 6 -3.69 2.19 -21.29
C LYS A 6 -4.11 2.15 -19.82
N GLU A 7 -5.30 2.63 -19.49
CA GLU A 7 -5.82 2.59 -18.12
C GLU A 7 -6.09 1.14 -17.68
N PHE A 8 -6.68 0.31 -18.55
CA PHE A 8 -6.85 -1.12 -18.28
C PHE A 8 -5.51 -1.85 -18.12
N PHE A 9 -4.52 -1.53 -18.95
CA PHE A 9 -3.18 -2.12 -18.83
C PHE A 9 -2.52 -1.71 -17.50
N THR A 10 -2.68 -0.45 -17.10
CA THR A 10 -2.15 0.08 -15.83
C THR A 10 -2.83 -0.59 -14.64
N LEU A 11 -4.15 -0.73 -14.68
CA LEU A 11 -4.94 -1.45 -13.68
C LEU A 11 -4.48 -2.91 -13.59
N GLY A 12 -4.25 -3.58 -14.72
CA GLY A 12 -3.74 -4.95 -14.77
C GLY A 12 -2.38 -5.10 -14.10
N TRP A 13 -1.44 -4.18 -14.35
CA TRP A 13 -0.13 -4.19 -13.68
C TRP A 13 -0.21 -3.93 -12.18
N ILE A 14 -1.02 -2.95 -11.79
CA ILE A 14 -1.27 -2.64 -10.37
C ILE A 14 -1.88 -3.85 -9.67
N GLY A 15 -2.86 -4.51 -10.31
CA GLY A 15 -3.50 -5.71 -9.78
C GLY A 15 -2.52 -6.86 -9.64
N ALA A 16 -1.71 -7.13 -10.66
CA ALA A 16 -0.69 -8.17 -10.59
C ALA A 16 0.33 -7.90 -9.47
N LEU A 17 0.76 -6.64 -9.29
CA LEU A 17 1.65 -6.26 -8.20
C LEU A 17 1.02 -6.44 -6.83
N MET A 18 -0.25 -6.06 -6.66
CA MET A 18 -0.99 -6.25 -5.42
C MET A 18 -1.17 -7.73 -5.09
N ILE A 19 -1.62 -8.54 -6.05
CA ILE A 19 -1.81 -9.99 -5.88
C ILE A 19 -0.48 -10.67 -5.54
N LEU A 20 0.60 -10.31 -6.22
CA LEU A 20 1.94 -10.87 -5.94
C LEU A 20 2.43 -10.44 -4.55
N ALA A 21 2.18 -9.19 -4.15
CA ALA A 21 2.54 -8.70 -2.82
C ALA A 21 1.76 -9.42 -1.71
N GLU A 22 0.46 -9.61 -1.88
CA GLU A 22 -0.37 -10.37 -0.94
C GLU A 22 0.05 -11.84 -0.90
N TYR A 23 0.29 -12.47 -2.05
CA TYR A 23 0.82 -13.84 -2.11
C TYR A 23 2.13 -14.00 -1.32
N LEU A 24 3.07 -13.07 -1.49
CA LEU A 24 4.33 -13.11 -0.75
C LEU A 24 4.11 -12.93 0.75
N CYS A 25 3.20 -12.04 1.16
CA CYS A 25 2.88 -11.84 2.57
C CYS A 25 2.25 -13.10 3.19
N ASP A 26 1.20 -13.64 2.58
CA ASP A 26 0.37 -14.67 3.21
C ASP A 26 0.98 -16.07 3.07
N PHE A 27 1.60 -16.39 1.93
CA PHE A 27 2.10 -17.75 1.65
C PHE A 27 3.60 -17.93 1.83
N VAL A 28 4.39 -16.86 1.88
CA VAL A 28 5.84 -16.95 2.05
C VAL A 28 6.26 -16.42 3.41
N LEU A 29 5.88 -15.17 3.72
CA LEU A 29 6.35 -14.49 4.92
C LEU A 29 5.64 -14.99 6.16
N GLU A 30 4.32 -15.09 6.15
CA GLU A 30 3.57 -15.56 7.31
C GLU A 30 4.00 -16.96 7.78
N PRO A 31 4.09 -18.01 6.93
CA PRO A 31 4.54 -19.32 7.38
C PRO A 31 6.01 -19.34 7.79
N ALA A 32 6.90 -18.63 7.07
CA ALA A 32 8.30 -18.50 7.48
C ALA A 32 8.41 -17.87 8.87
N SER A 33 7.59 -16.86 9.14
CA SER A 33 7.55 -16.15 10.40
C SER A 33 7.10 -17.04 11.57
N LYS A 34 6.04 -17.85 11.37
CA LYS A 34 5.55 -18.83 12.35
C LYS A 34 6.57 -19.91 12.68
N SER A 35 7.42 -20.29 11.71
CA SER A 35 8.45 -21.32 11.91
C SER A 35 9.69 -20.84 12.67
N LEU A 36 10.00 -19.54 12.62
CA LEU A 36 11.23 -18.97 13.18
C LEU A 36 11.02 -18.30 14.53
N ILE A 37 9.89 -17.64 14.75
CA ILE A 37 9.59 -16.88 15.97
C ILE A 37 8.11 -17.09 16.31
N ASN A 38 7.83 -17.74 17.44
CA ASN A 38 6.48 -18.17 17.85
C ASN A 38 5.58 -17.01 18.35
N GLU A 39 6.11 -15.79 18.40
CA GLU A 39 5.35 -14.57 18.71
C GLU A 39 5.00 -13.85 17.41
N TYR A 40 3.75 -13.39 17.29
CA TYR A 40 3.19 -12.61 16.16
C TYR A 40 4.26 -11.74 15.49
N SER A 41 4.74 -12.23 14.36
CA SER A 41 6.11 -11.96 13.96
C SER A 41 6.31 -10.54 13.46
N LEU A 42 7.30 -9.86 14.05
CA LEU A 42 7.91 -8.64 13.54
C LEU A 42 8.27 -8.74 12.05
N ILE A 43 8.48 -9.94 11.49
CA ILE A 43 8.75 -10.16 10.07
C ILE A 43 7.54 -9.81 9.20
N ASN A 44 6.32 -10.20 9.59
CA ASN A 44 5.08 -9.78 8.91
C ASN A 44 4.89 -8.25 9.00
N LEU A 45 5.41 -7.65 10.07
CA LEU A 45 5.38 -6.21 10.29
C LEU A 45 6.39 -5.43 9.42
N ILE A 46 7.53 -6.04 9.09
CA ILE A 46 8.63 -5.40 8.36
C ILE A 46 8.47 -5.53 6.85
N LEU A 47 7.68 -6.48 6.37
CA LEU A 47 7.53 -6.78 4.95
C LEU A 47 6.07 -6.70 4.50
N CYS A 48 5.35 -5.67 4.93
CA CYS A 48 3.98 -5.43 4.50
C CYS A 48 3.96 -4.68 3.14
N PHE A 49 4.29 -5.42 2.08
CA PHE A 49 4.35 -4.91 0.71
C PHE A 49 3.04 -4.26 0.22
N PRO A 50 1.85 -4.84 0.45
CA PRO A 50 0.59 -4.31 -0.11
C PRO A 50 0.32 -2.88 0.35
N LYS A 51 0.60 -2.56 1.62
CA LYS A 51 0.32 -1.22 2.17
C LYS A 51 1.19 -0.13 1.57
N GLY A 52 2.44 -0.45 1.23
CA GLY A 52 3.33 0.47 0.51
C GLY A 52 2.83 0.78 -0.89
N ILE A 53 2.31 -0.25 -1.58
CA ILE A 53 1.76 -0.14 -2.94
C ILE A 53 0.54 0.79 -2.95
N LEU A 54 -0.36 0.70 -1.96
CA LEU A 54 -1.52 1.59 -1.81
C LEU A 54 -1.13 3.09 -1.80
N ILE A 55 -0.14 3.44 -0.98
CA ILE A 55 0.31 4.83 -0.81
C ILE A 55 0.96 5.34 -2.09
N ILE A 56 1.83 4.54 -2.72
CA ILE A 56 2.56 4.94 -3.93
C ILE A 56 1.62 5.08 -5.12
N ILE A 57 0.66 4.16 -5.30
CA ILE A 57 -0.31 4.25 -6.39
C ILE A 57 -1.18 5.48 -6.23
N THR A 58 -1.67 5.74 -5.02
CA THR A 58 -2.50 6.92 -4.78
C THR A 58 -1.71 8.21 -4.97
N TRP A 59 -0.43 8.20 -4.60
CA TRP A 59 0.47 9.33 -4.84
C TRP A 59 0.71 9.58 -6.34
N LEU A 60 0.93 8.52 -7.14
CA LEU A 60 1.19 8.61 -8.59
C LEU A 60 -0.07 8.94 -9.41
N PHE A 61 -1.20 8.30 -9.11
CA PHE A 61 -2.42 8.35 -9.91
C PHE A 61 -3.53 9.22 -9.30
N ARG A 62 -3.30 9.80 -8.12
CA ARG A 62 -4.25 10.69 -7.41
C ARG A 62 -5.61 10.00 -7.21
N ALA A 63 -6.70 10.71 -7.50
CA ALA A 63 -8.06 10.19 -7.41
C ALA A 63 -8.30 8.92 -8.27
N LYS A 64 -7.59 8.76 -9.40
CA LYS A 64 -7.70 7.52 -10.21
C LYS A 64 -7.13 6.31 -9.49
N GLY A 65 -6.11 6.52 -8.65
CA GLY A 65 -5.50 5.48 -7.84
C GLY A 65 -6.50 4.78 -6.94
N VAL A 66 -7.45 5.52 -6.35
CA VAL A 66 -8.51 4.96 -5.49
C VAL A 66 -9.30 3.89 -6.23
N MET A 67 -9.72 4.17 -7.47
CA MET A 67 -10.47 3.20 -8.28
C MET A 67 -9.64 1.96 -8.62
N TYR A 68 -8.35 2.14 -8.92
CA TYR A 68 -7.45 1.02 -9.18
C TYR A 68 -7.33 0.14 -7.93
N LEU A 69 -7.08 0.75 -6.78
CA LEU A 69 -6.92 0.03 -5.51
C LEU A 69 -8.20 -0.67 -5.06
N LEU A 70 -9.37 -0.06 -5.28
CA LEU A 70 -10.65 -0.70 -5.01
C LEU A 70 -10.84 -1.97 -5.83
N ILE A 71 -10.67 -1.87 -7.16
CA ILE A 71 -10.86 -3.01 -8.06
C ILE A 71 -9.84 -4.11 -7.74
N THR A 72 -8.58 -3.75 -7.54
CA THR A 72 -7.54 -4.74 -7.27
C THR A 72 -7.67 -5.36 -5.90
N GLY A 73 -8.09 -4.60 -4.88
CA GLY A 73 -8.38 -5.13 -3.56
C GLY A 73 -9.53 -6.14 -3.57
N LEU A 74 -10.59 -5.88 -4.35
CA LEU A 74 -11.69 -6.83 -4.53
C LEU A 74 -11.25 -8.11 -5.25
N ILE A 75 -10.45 -7.97 -6.31
CA ILE A 75 -9.91 -9.13 -7.04
C ILE A 75 -9.00 -9.95 -6.12
N SER A 76 -8.11 -9.30 -5.38
CA SER A 76 -7.16 -9.98 -4.50
C SER A 76 -7.87 -10.73 -3.37
N GLN A 77 -8.89 -10.11 -2.77
CA GLN A 77 -9.76 -10.76 -1.79
C GLN A 77 -10.45 -11.99 -2.38
N TYR A 78 -11.00 -11.90 -3.59
CA TYR A 78 -11.63 -13.03 -4.25
C TYR A 78 -10.64 -14.17 -4.54
N VAL A 79 -9.37 -13.85 -4.83
CA VAL A 79 -8.34 -14.86 -5.14
C VAL A 79 -7.86 -15.59 -3.88
N PHE A 80 -7.62 -14.87 -2.78
CA PHE A 80 -6.97 -15.45 -1.59
C PHE A 80 -7.93 -15.81 -0.46
N HIS A 81 -9.07 -15.12 -0.36
CA HIS A 81 -9.97 -15.18 0.80
C HIS A 81 -11.45 -15.27 0.36
N ALA A 82 -11.72 -16.07 -0.69
CA ALA A 82 -13.05 -16.22 -1.27
C ALA A 82 -14.11 -16.69 -0.25
N ASP A 83 -13.69 -17.48 0.75
CA ASP A 83 -14.58 -18.08 1.74
C ASP A 83 -14.91 -17.14 2.92
N GLU A 84 -14.21 -16.00 3.04
CA GLU A 84 -14.31 -15.06 4.17
C GLU A 84 -14.92 -13.70 3.77
N ILE A 85 -15.72 -13.65 2.72
CA ILE A 85 -16.32 -12.39 2.24
C ILE A 85 -17.38 -11.91 3.25
N ASP A 86 -16.99 -10.94 4.09
CA ASP A 86 -17.85 -10.28 5.08
C ASP A 86 -17.93 -8.76 4.83
N ILE A 87 -18.97 -8.12 5.35
CA ILE A 87 -19.22 -6.67 5.21
C ILE A 87 -18.09 -5.84 5.84
N TRP A 88 -17.49 -6.36 6.90
CA TRP A 88 -16.34 -5.74 7.56
C TRP A 88 -15.09 -5.77 6.69
N PHE A 89 -14.89 -6.81 5.88
CA PHE A 89 -13.78 -6.87 4.92
C PHE A 89 -13.98 -5.89 3.76
N PHE A 90 -15.20 -5.79 3.23
CA PHE A 90 -15.52 -4.75 2.24
C PHE A 90 -15.24 -3.34 2.79
N SER A 91 -15.59 -3.10 4.05
CA SER A 91 -15.30 -1.84 4.73
C SER A 91 -13.80 -1.58 4.83
N SER A 92 -12.99 -2.60 5.18
CA SER A 92 -11.53 -2.50 5.17
C SER A 92 -10.99 -2.09 3.80
N ILE A 93 -11.43 -2.75 2.71
CA ILE A 93 -10.95 -2.45 1.35
C ILE A 93 -11.26 -0.99 0.97
N ILE A 94 -12.47 -0.52 1.26
CA ILE A 94 -12.88 0.86 0.99
C ILE A 94 -12.01 1.83 1.79
N ILE A 95 -11.78 1.56 3.08
CA ILE A 95 -10.96 2.42 3.93
C ILE A 95 -9.51 2.45 3.43
N PHE A 96 -8.88 1.29 3.21
CA PHE A 96 -7.48 1.22 2.79
C PHE A 96 -7.22 1.84 1.40
N SER A 97 -8.19 1.75 0.48
CA SER A 97 -8.09 2.34 -0.86
C SER A 97 -8.34 3.86 -0.86
N THR A 98 -9.19 4.38 0.01
CA THR A 98 -9.55 5.80 0.05
C THR A 98 -8.67 6.62 0.99
N MET A 99 -8.15 6.03 2.06
CA MET A 99 -7.45 6.76 3.11
C MET A 99 -6.18 7.49 2.64
N PRO A 100 -5.30 6.88 1.82
CA PRO A 100 -4.14 7.61 1.29
C PRO A 100 -4.53 8.85 0.48
N PHE A 101 -5.67 8.79 -0.24
CA PHE A 101 -6.18 9.90 -1.04
C PHE A 101 -6.73 11.02 -0.15
N ILE A 102 -7.53 10.67 0.86
CA ILE A 102 -8.08 11.64 1.82
C ILE A 102 -6.93 12.41 2.49
N ILE A 103 -5.89 11.71 2.92
CA ILE A 103 -4.75 12.34 3.61
C ILE A 103 -3.96 13.25 2.67
N LEU A 104 -3.76 12.85 1.41
CA LEU A 104 -3.13 13.71 0.42
C LEU A 104 -3.94 14.98 0.16
N GLU A 105 -5.28 14.89 0.09
CA GLU A 105 -6.14 16.07 -0.03
C GLU A 105 -6.13 16.93 1.25
N MET A 106 -6.03 16.32 2.44
CA MET A 106 -5.85 17.08 3.70
C MET A 106 -4.54 17.88 3.68
N PHE A 107 -3.42 17.27 3.28
CA PHE A 107 -2.15 17.99 3.14
C PHE A 107 -2.26 19.14 2.13
N LYS A 108 -2.93 18.92 1.01
CA LYS A 108 -3.20 19.95 0.01
C LYS A 108 -4.05 21.09 0.57
N ALA A 109 -5.07 20.78 1.38
CA ALA A 109 -5.90 21.77 2.07
C ALA A 109 -5.10 22.60 3.09
N CYS A 110 -4.09 21.99 3.72
CA CYS A 110 -3.11 22.69 4.57
C CYS A 110 -2.05 23.49 3.78
N GLY A 111 -2.16 23.58 2.45
CA GLY A 111 -1.23 24.31 1.59
C GLY A 111 0.03 23.52 1.19
N ILE A 112 0.10 22.22 1.51
CA ILE A 112 1.20 21.34 1.14
C ILE A 112 0.73 20.46 -0.02
N ASP A 113 0.98 20.90 -1.26
CA ASP A 113 0.66 20.09 -2.45
C ASP A 113 1.72 18.98 -2.64
N MET A 114 1.40 17.78 -2.15
CA MET A 114 2.24 16.58 -2.33
C MET A 114 2.06 15.91 -3.71
N TYR A 115 1.09 16.35 -4.52
CA TYR A 115 0.81 15.81 -5.85
C TYR A 115 1.58 16.50 -6.98
N GLN A 116 1.98 17.76 -6.79
CA GLN A 116 2.62 18.60 -7.82
C GLN A 116 4.12 18.34 -8.01
N MET A 117 4.66 17.25 -7.49
CA MET A 117 6.08 16.98 -7.57
C MET A 117 6.56 15.90 -8.57
N PRO A 118 5.84 15.52 -9.65
CA PRO A 118 6.39 14.63 -10.66
C PRO A 118 7.49 15.37 -11.44
N GLY A 119 8.76 15.11 -11.11
CA GLY A 119 9.93 15.75 -11.73
C GLY A 119 11.01 16.20 -10.75
N ILE A 120 10.71 16.28 -9.45
CA ILE A 120 11.72 16.50 -8.41
C ILE A 120 12.32 15.13 -8.04
N ALA A 121 13.65 15.04 -7.96
CA ALA A 121 14.34 13.81 -7.59
C ALA A 121 13.78 13.24 -6.27
N LEU A 122 13.52 11.92 -6.24
CA LEU A 122 13.04 11.15 -5.08
C LEU A 122 13.78 11.52 -3.78
N ARG A 123 15.07 11.85 -3.88
CA ARG A 123 15.97 12.29 -2.80
C ARG A 123 15.54 13.57 -2.08
N LYS A 124 14.72 14.43 -2.68
CA LYS A 124 14.15 15.61 -2.01
C LYS A 124 12.77 15.35 -1.41
N GLN A 125 12.10 14.27 -1.79
CA GLN A 125 10.70 13.99 -1.46
C GLN A 125 10.50 12.91 -0.39
N TRP A 126 11.52 12.10 -0.12
CA TRP A 126 11.41 10.99 0.83
C TRP A 126 10.88 11.40 2.21
N ARG A 127 11.21 12.62 2.69
CA ARG A 127 10.69 13.14 3.97
C ARG A 127 9.18 13.35 3.96
N SER A 128 8.65 13.92 2.88
CA SER A 128 7.21 14.13 2.69
C SER A 128 6.48 12.80 2.53
N ILE A 129 7.07 11.85 1.80
CA ILE A 129 6.51 10.51 1.64
C ILE A 129 6.46 9.77 2.98
N ILE A 130 7.53 9.82 3.79
CA ILE A 130 7.53 9.22 5.13
C ILE A 130 6.48 9.88 6.03
N LEU A 131 6.35 11.21 6.00
CA LEU A 131 5.34 11.92 6.78
C LEU A 131 3.92 11.49 6.37
N LEU A 132 3.64 11.43 5.06
CA LEU A 132 2.38 10.94 4.52
C LEU A 132 2.09 9.51 4.99
N THR A 133 3.10 8.65 4.92
CA THR A 133 3.02 7.23 5.31
C THR A 133 2.72 7.08 6.80
N PHE A 134 3.35 7.89 7.63
CA PHE A 134 3.12 7.92 9.08
C PHE A 134 1.68 8.36 9.40
N VAL A 135 1.20 9.46 8.82
CA VAL A 135 -0.18 9.91 9.04
C VAL A 135 -1.17 8.86 8.55
N CYS A 136 -0.93 8.25 7.39
CA CYS A 136 -1.76 7.16 6.87
C CYS A 136 -1.80 5.95 7.78
N ALA A 137 -0.70 5.62 8.43
CA ALA A 137 -0.65 4.54 9.40
C ALA A 137 -1.50 4.80 10.64
N VAL A 138 -1.44 6.03 11.18
CA VAL A 138 -2.25 6.39 12.36
C VAL A 138 -3.74 6.27 12.04
N PHE A 139 -4.19 6.81 10.91
CA PHE A 139 -5.59 6.68 10.51
C PHE A 139 -5.97 5.21 10.25
N ASN A 140 -5.16 4.48 9.49
CA ASN A 140 -5.42 3.06 9.22
C ASN A 140 -5.51 2.24 10.51
N ALA A 141 -4.67 2.51 11.51
CA ALA A 141 -4.73 1.83 12.81
C ALA A 141 -6.02 2.11 13.56
N ILE A 142 -6.51 3.35 13.56
CA ILE A 142 -7.77 3.71 14.21
C ILE A 142 -8.94 2.95 13.56
N PHE A 143 -9.00 2.94 12.22
CA PHE A 143 -10.06 2.22 11.52
C PHE A 143 -9.94 0.71 11.66
N HIS A 144 -8.72 0.17 11.61
CA HIS A 144 -8.48 -1.26 11.79
C HIS A 144 -8.85 -1.72 13.20
N ALA A 145 -8.51 -0.93 14.22
CA ALA A 145 -8.93 -1.18 15.60
C ALA A 145 -10.46 -1.20 15.73
N GLN A 146 -11.15 -0.26 15.07
CA GLN A 146 -12.62 -0.22 15.08
C GLN A 146 -13.23 -1.46 14.41
N ILE A 147 -12.68 -1.91 13.29
CA ILE A 147 -13.14 -3.11 12.59
C ILE A 147 -12.89 -4.36 13.45
N MET A 148 -11.73 -4.47 14.11
CA MET A 148 -11.41 -5.59 14.99
C MET A 148 -12.28 -5.63 16.24
N ALA A 149 -12.57 -4.46 16.84
CA ALA A 149 -13.50 -4.35 17.96
C ALA A 149 -14.90 -4.88 17.60
N ASN A 150 -15.38 -4.59 16.39
CA ASN A 150 -16.67 -5.10 15.90
C ASN A 150 -16.65 -6.61 15.61
N LYS A 151 -15.48 -7.20 15.34
CA LYS A 151 -15.28 -8.66 15.24
C LYS A 151 -15.06 -9.34 16.60
N GLY A 152 -15.15 -8.59 17.71
CA GLY A 152 -14.95 -9.12 19.06
C GLY A 152 -13.49 -9.36 19.45
N VAL A 153 -12.53 -8.92 18.63
CA VAL A 153 -11.10 -9.02 18.89
C VAL A 153 -10.62 -7.70 19.49
N MET A 154 -10.43 -7.65 20.81
CA MET A 154 -9.82 -6.50 21.47
C MET A 154 -8.30 -6.66 21.50
N GLN A 155 -7.62 -5.96 20.59
CA GLN A 155 -6.20 -5.69 20.69
C GLN A 155 -5.95 -4.31 21.29
N ASP A 156 -4.83 -4.16 21.98
CA ASP A 156 -4.38 -2.86 22.47
C ASP A 156 -4.16 -1.92 21.27
N THR A 157 -4.89 -0.80 21.26
CA THR A 157 -4.82 0.22 20.20
C THR A 157 -3.39 0.73 20.00
N MET A 158 -2.59 0.80 21.06
CA MET A 158 -1.19 1.26 20.96
C MET A 158 -0.34 0.27 20.17
N ILE A 159 -0.54 -1.04 20.39
CA ILE A 159 0.15 -2.09 19.66
C ILE A 159 -0.27 -2.04 18.18
N LEU A 160 -1.57 -1.91 17.89
CA LEU A 160 -2.08 -1.78 16.52
C LEU A 160 -1.49 -0.57 15.78
N ILE A 161 -1.40 0.58 16.44
CA ILE A 161 -0.79 1.78 15.84
C ILE A 161 0.68 1.53 15.51
N LEU A 162 1.45 0.96 16.44
CA LEU A 162 2.85 0.64 16.18
C LEU A 162 2.97 -0.34 15.01
N GLN A 163 2.14 -1.37 14.99
CA GLN A 163 2.10 -2.37 13.93
C GLN A 163 1.83 -1.77 12.55
N GLU A 164 0.82 -0.92 12.44
CA GLU A 164 0.47 -0.22 11.20
C GLU A 164 1.56 0.78 10.76
N VAL A 165 2.17 1.49 11.71
CA VAL A 165 3.26 2.44 11.42
C VAL A 165 4.47 1.72 10.85
N PHE A 166 4.92 0.65 11.50
CA PHE A 166 6.05 -0.15 11.00
C PHE A 166 5.72 -0.78 9.65
N ALA A 167 4.54 -1.37 9.49
CA ALA A 167 4.10 -1.97 8.23
C ALA A 167 4.07 -0.97 7.08
N ASN A 168 3.50 0.22 7.28
CA ASN A 168 3.40 1.24 6.24
C ASN A 168 4.77 1.81 5.88
N ILE A 169 5.59 2.17 6.87
CA ILE A 169 6.93 2.73 6.61
C ILE A 169 7.80 1.73 5.86
N THR A 170 7.86 0.49 6.34
CA THR A 170 8.68 -0.55 5.74
C THR A 170 8.17 -0.95 4.35
N GLY A 171 6.85 -1.05 4.17
CA GLY A 171 6.21 -1.31 2.88
C GLY A 171 6.55 -0.22 1.85
N VAL A 172 6.41 1.05 2.22
CA VAL A 172 6.73 2.18 1.32
C VAL A 172 8.23 2.23 1.00
N VAL A 173 9.10 2.09 2.00
CA VAL A 173 10.56 2.07 1.78
C VAL A 173 10.94 0.94 0.83
N THR A 174 10.39 -0.26 1.03
CA THR A 174 10.68 -1.42 0.20
C THR A 174 10.20 -1.21 -1.24
N CYS A 175 8.98 -0.68 -1.42
CA CYS A 175 8.47 -0.35 -2.74
C CYS A 175 9.31 0.72 -3.44
N LEU A 176 9.77 1.75 -2.73
CA LEU A 176 10.65 2.77 -3.30
C LEU A 176 12.01 2.19 -3.72
N ILE A 177 12.57 1.25 -2.94
CA ILE A 177 13.81 0.53 -3.29
C ILE A 177 13.58 -0.30 -4.56
N LEU A 178 12.50 -1.07 -4.63
CA LEU A 178 12.17 -1.88 -5.81
C LEU A 178 11.97 -1.03 -7.06
N ILE A 179 11.26 0.08 -6.96
CA ILE A 179 11.10 1.04 -8.07
C ILE A 179 12.47 1.62 -8.47
N SER A 180 13.33 1.94 -7.50
CA SER A 180 14.66 2.49 -7.78
C SER A 180 15.57 1.47 -8.50
N ILE A 181 15.52 0.19 -8.09
CA ILE A 181 16.26 -0.89 -8.74
C ILE A 181 15.70 -1.15 -10.14
N GLY A 182 14.38 -1.26 -10.27
CA GLY A 182 13.71 -1.46 -11.55
C GLY A 182 14.01 -0.34 -12.54
N ALA A 183 13.96 0.92 -12.10
CA ALA A 183 14.32 2.08 -12.92
C ALA A 183 15.78 2.01 -13.40
N ARG A 184 16.73 1.61 -12.52
CA ARG A 184 18.14 1.43 -12.92
C ARG A 184 18.31 0.33 -13.96
N ILE A 185 17.62 -0.79 -13.80
CA ILE A 185 17.67 -1.90 -14.76
C ILE A 185 17.14 -1.43 -16.12
N VAL A 186 15.98 -0.77 -16.15
CA VAL A 186 15.41 -0.24 -17.40
C VAL A 186 16.35 0.77 -18.06
N LEU A 187 16.98 1.65 -17.28
CA LEU A 187 17.95 2.61 -17.80
C LEU A 187 19.23 1.94 -18.32
N LEU A 188 19.63 0.78 -17.79
CA LEU A 188 20.74 -0.01 -18.30
C LEU A 188 20.40 -0.70 -19.64
N PHE A 189 19.12 -1.02 -19.87
CA PHE A 189 18.65 -1.67 -21.09
C PHE A 189 18.11 -0.70 -22.15
N GLN A 190 17.99 0.59 -21.87
CA GLN A 190 17.70 1.57 -22.91
C GLN A 190 18.93 1.74 -23.81
N PRO A 191 18.82 1.45 -25.12
CA PRO A 191 19.91 1.74 -26.05
C PRO A 191 20.19 3.23 -25.95
N ARG A 192 21.45 3.57 -25.67
CA ARG A 192 21.96 4.94 -25.70
C ARG A 192 21.86 5.39 -27.16
N ASN A 193 20.73 6.00 -27.53
CA ASN A 193 20.59 6.69 -28.81
C ASN A 193 21.58 7.87 -28.77
N ASN A 194 22.76 7.64 -29.32
CA ASN A 194 23.72 8.67 -29.70
C ASN A 194 23.22 9.37 -30.97
#